data_AF-A0A1L3ZJ34-F1
#
_entry.id   AF-A0A1L3ZJ34-F1
#
_cell.length_a   1.000
_cell.length_b   1.000
_cell.length_c   1.000
_cell.angle_alpha   90.00
_cell.angle_beta   90.00
_cell.angle_gamma   90.00
#
_symmetry.space_group_name_H-M   'P 1'
#
loop_
_entity.id
_entity.type
_entity.pdbx_description
1 polymer ?
#
loop_
_entity_poly.entity_id
_entity_poly.type
_entity_poly.pdbx_seq_one_letter_code
_entity_poly.pdbx_strand_id
1 'polypeptide(L)'
;MSATAALGIAPAPAPISDAFRLTMRRFPATVTVISACRNGADHGMTATAVTSLSMDPPSLIICLNNRTYLHDMLLEVPEFAVSVLTDRQAAVSEGFSGKIAPERRFDTADWVRHERGMMVLDTAHASVVCRRMGAVPYGTHTIFIGQVVDTRHSENTIALMYENSKYCAPQHALPASQN
;
A
#
# COMPACT_ATOMS: atom_id res chain seq x y z
N MET A 1 -5.76 12.37 -22.54
CA MET A 1 -5.94 13.55 -21.65
C MET A 1 -5.58 13.13 -20.23
N SER A 2 -4.81 13.92 -19.48
CA SER A 2 -4.43 13.57 -18.10
C SER A 2 -5.68 13.54 -17.19
N ALA A 3 -5.77 12.61 -16.25
CA ALA A 3 -6.87 12.53 -15.27
C ALA A 3 -7.08 13.85 -14.50
N THR A 4 -6.00 14.62 -14.31
CA THR A 4 -6.01 15.99 -13.77
C THR A 4 -6.91 16.96 -14.55
N ALA A 5 -6.90 16.88 -15.89
CA ALA A 5 -7.66 17.77 -16.77
C ALA A 5 -9.16 17.43 -16.77
N ALA A 6 -9.51 16.15 -16.61
CA ALA A 6 -10.90 15.69 -16.57
C ALA A 6 -11.65 16.16 -15.31
N LEU A 7 -10.91 16.47 -14.23
CA LEU A 7 -11.47 16.96 -12.96
C LEU A 7 -11.38 18.49 -12.82
N GLY A 8 -10.85 19.21 -13.82
CA GLY A 8 -10.61 20.64 -13.73
C GLY A 8 -9.58 21.04 -12.66
N ILE A 9 -8.73 20.11 -12.23
CA ILE A 9 -7.74 20.35 -11.18
C ILE A 9 -6.53 21.04 -11.81
N ALA A 10 -6.28 22.30 -11.48
CA ALA A 10 -5.04 22.97 -11.89
C ALA A 10 -3.85 22.46 -11.06
N PRO A 11 -2.63 22.35 -11.65
CA PRO A 11 -1.44 22.07 -10.86
C PRO A 11 -1.22 23.18 -9.83
N ALA A 12 -0.91 22.79 -8.59
CA ALA A 12 -0.59 23.75 -7.54
C ALA A 12 0.69 24.53 -7.88
N PRO A 13 0.83 25.79 -7.43
CA PRO A 13 2.09 26.53 -7.56
C PRO A 13 3.27 25.73 -6.99
N ALA A 14 4.46 25.87 -7.60
CA ALA A 14 5.65 25.13 -7.19
C ALA A 14 5.99 25.25 -5.69
N PRO A 15 5.91 26.44 -5.05
CA PRO A 15 6.18 26.58 -3.61
C PRO A 15 5.27 25.70 -2.74
N ILE A 16 3.99 25.55 -3.11
CA ILE A 16 3.04 24.68 -2.40
C ILE A 16 3.39 23.21 -2.61
N SER A 17 3.74 22.82 -3.84
CA SER A 17 4.12 21.43 -4.15
C SER A 17 5.36 20.98 -3.37
N ASP A 18 6.35 21.85 -3.25
CA ASP A 18 7.58 21.55 -2.51
C ASP A 18 7.34 21.53 -0.99
N ALA A 19 6.59 22.50 -0.47
CA ALA A 19 6.18 22.51 0.94
C ALA A 19 5.35 21.27 1.29
N PHE A 20 4.40 20.89 0.44
CA PHE A 20 3.57 19.69 0.61
C PHE A 20 4.44 18.43 0.68
N ARG A 21 5.41 18.27 -0.22
CA ARG A 21 6.32 17.11 -0.21
C ARG A 21 7.10 17.03 1.11
N LEU A 22 7.61 18.16 1.60
CA LEU A 22 8.34 18.21 2.87
C LEU A 22 7.43 17.91 4.07
N THR A 23 6.20 18.43 4.06
CA THR A 23 5.20 18.16 5.10
C THR A 23 4.81 16.69 5.12
N MET A 24 4.53 16.08 3.97
CA MET A 24 4.14 14.66 3.88
C MET A 24 5.24 13.70 4.32
N ARG A 25 6.52 14.10 4.25
CA ARG A 25 7.62 13.31 4.85
C ARG A 25 7.48 13.17 6.37
N ARG A 26 6.74 14.05 7.04
CA ARG A 26 6.52 14.03 8.50
C ARG A 26 5.24 13.29 8.90
N PHE A 27 4.54 12.68 7.94
CA PHE A 27 3.36 11.87 8.20
C PHE A 27 3.84 10.42 8.27
N PRO A 28 4.09 9.87 9.48
CA PRO A 28 4.48 8.48 9.60
C PRO A 28 3.34 7.59 9.09
N ALA A 29 3.71 6.55 8.33
CA ALA A 29 2.77 5.59 7.78
C ALA A 29 3.32 4.18 7.91
N THR A 30 2.42 3.20 8.01
CA THR A 30 2.81 1.80 7.90
C THR A 30 3.29 1.50 6.49
N VAL A 31 4.29 0.62 6.37
CA VAL A 31 4.78 0.14 5.08
C VAL A 31 4.02 -1.11 4.70
N THR A 32 3.46 -1.11 3.51
CA THR A 32 2.70 -2.24 2.98
C THR A 32 3.24 -2.66 1.62
N VAL A 33 3.00 -3.91 1.25
CA VAL A 33 3.06 -4.37 -0.14
C VAL A 33 1.64 -4.64 -0.62
N ILE A 34 1.28 -4.04 -1.75
CA ILE A 34 0.05 -4.32 -2.46
C ILE A 34 0.38 -5.30 -3.57
N SER A 35 -0.37 -6.40 -3.66
CA SER A 35 -0.19 -7.43 -4.68
C SER A 35 -1.47 -7.71 -5.44
N ALA A 36 -1.33 -8.09 -6.70
CA ALA A 36 -2.41 -8.56 -7.55
C ALA A 36 -1.86 -9.59 -8.56
N CYS A 37 -2.78 -10.34 -9.17
CA CYS A 37 -2.44 -11.33 -10.18
C CYS A 37 -3.32 -11.12 -11.40
N ARG A 38 -2.71 -11.05 -12.59
CA ARG A 38 -3.42 -10.99 -13.87
C ARG A 38 -2.98 -12.16 -14.74
N ASN A 39 -3.89 -13.05 -15.06
CA ASN A 39 -3.63 -14.22 -15.91
C ASN A 39 -2.43 -15.06 -15.44
N GLY A 40 -2.30 -15.26 -14.13
CA GLY A 40 -1.18 -15.99 -13.51
C GLY A 40 0.11 -15.19 -13.35
N ALA A 41 0.19 -13.96 -13.88
CA ALA A 41 1.33 -13.08 -13.68
C ALA A 41 1.14 -12.22 -12.42
N ASP A 42 2.01 -12.43 -11.44
CA ASP A 42 2.00 -11.65 -10.20
C ASP A 42 2.71 -10.32 -10.34
N HIS A 43 2.14 -9.34 -9.68
CA HIS A 43 2.83 -8.08 -9.48
C HIS A 43 2.51 -7.52 -8.10
N GLY A 44 3.45 -6.75 -7.57
CA GLY A 44 3.18 -5.95 -6.40
C GLY A 44 4.08 -4.74 -6.32
N MET A 45 3.72 -3.82 -5.45
CA MET A 45 4.51 -2.64 -5.14
C MET A 45 4.42 -2.30 -3.66
N THR A 46 5.48 -1.67 -3.15
CA THR A 46 5.44 -1.05 -1.84
C THR A 46 4.59 0.20 -1.89
N ALA A 47 3.74 0.38 -0.88
CA ALA A 47 2.92 1.57 -0.71
C ALA A 47 2.75 1.90 0.77
N THR A 48 2.65 3.20 1.05
CA THR A 48 2.27 3.72 2.38
C THR A 48 0.89 4.37 2.37
N ALA A 49 0.34 4.67 1.19
CA ALA A 49 -0.98 5.27 1.02
C ALA A 49 -2.10 4.21 1.06
N VAL A 50 -2.24 3.58 2.24
CA VAL A 50 -3.29 2.61 2.57
C VAL A 50 -4.01 3.11 3.82
N THR A 51 -5.33 3.09 3.83
CA THR A 51 -6.12 3.54 4.98
C THR A 51 -7.45 2.79 5.07
N SER A 52 -7.92 2.49 6.28
CA SER A 52 -9.28 1.96 6.49
C SER A 52 -10.34 2.95 5.98
N LEU A 53 -11.47 2.44 5.48
CA LEU A 53 -12.54 3.26 4.92
C LEU A 53 -13.85 3.11 5.68
N SER A 54 -14.33 1.88 5.85
CA SER A 54 -15.60 1.59 6.55
C SER A 54 -15.54 0.24 7.25
N MET A 55 -16.40 0.08 8.26
CA MET A 55 -16.67 -1.20 8.92
C MET A 55 -17.95 -1.86 8.40
N ASP A 56 -18.82 -1.11 7.71
CA ASP A 56 -20.04 -1.64 7.10
C ASP A 56 -20.23 -1.06 5.68
N PRO A 57 -19.91 -1.84 4.61
CA PRO A 57 -19.15 -3.08 4.67
C PRO A 57 -17.67 -2.82 5.04
N PRO A 58 -16.97 -3.81 5.62
CA PRO A 58 -15.52 -3.72 5.87
C PRO A 58 -14.76 -3.36 4.59
N SER A 59 -14.02 -2.25 4.63
CA SER A 59 -13.35 -1.72 3.45
C SER A 59 -12.15 -0.85 3.77
N LEU A 60 -11.26 -0.72 2.79
CA LEU A 60 -10.10 0.15 2.80
C LEU A 60 -9.92 0.86 1.46
N ILE A 61 -9.07 1.88 1.45
CA ILE A 61 -8.58 2.52 0.23
C ILE A 61 -7.08 2.33 0.06
N ILE A 62 -6.66 2.26 -1.20
CA ILE A 62 -5.26 2.38 -1.62
C ILE A 62 -5.15 3.46 -2.69
N CYS A 63 -4.08 4.27 -2.64
CA CYS A 63 -3.85 5.33 -3.62
C CYS A 63 -2.64 4.97 -4.47
N LEU A 64 -2.84 4.65 -5.76
CA LEU A 64 -1.76 4.28 -6.66
C LEU A 64 -1.50 5.36 -7.70
N ASN A 65 -0.22 5.60 -7.98
CA ASN A 65 0.16 6.48 -9.08
C ASN A 65 -0.24 5.85 -10.42
N ASN A 66 -0.87 6.64 -11.29
CA ASN A 66 -1.42 6.17 -12.57
C ASN A 66 -0.37 5.75 -13.62
N ARG A 67 0.92 5.88 -13.31
CA ARG A 67 2.03 5.40 -14.14
C ARG A 67 2.59 4.04 -13.69
N THR A 68 2.05 3.47 -12.61
CA THR A 68 2.52 2.19 -12.10
C THR A 68 1.86 1.04 -12.84
N TYR A 69 2.60 -0.03 -13.09
CA TYR A 69 2.03 -1.24 -13.70
C TYR A 69 0.91 -1.84 -12.85
N LEU A 70 1.03 -1.77 -11.51
CA LEU A 70 -0.01 -2.25 -10.60
C LEU A 70 -1.31 -1.46 -10.75
N HIS A 71 -1.26 -0.14 -10.99
CA HIS A 71 -2.45 0.66 -11.25
C HIS A 71 -3.23 0.12 -12.44
N ASP A 72 -2.57 -0.08 -13.58
CA ASP A 72 -3.22 -0.56 -14.80
C ASP A 72 -3.75 -1.99 -14.61
N MET A 73 -2.99 -2.84 -13.89
CA MET A 73 -3.45 -4.17 -13.52
C MET A 73 -4.74 -4.12 -12.69
N LEU A 74 -4.82 -3.27 -11.66
CA LEU A 74 -6.00 -3.19 -10.79
C LEU A 74 -7.24 -2.62 -11.49
N LEU A 75 -7.10 -1.91 -12.62
CA LEU A 75 -8.25 -1.55 -13.43
C LEU A 75 -8.90 -2.78 -14.09
N GLU A 76 -8.09 -3.79 -14.41
CA GLU A 76 -8.53 -4.99 -15.13
C GLU A 76 -8.92 -6.15 -14.20
N VAL A 77 -8.24 -6.29 -13.05
CA VAL A 77 -8.50 -7.40 -12.12
C VAL A 77 -9.30 -6.94 -10.90
N PRO A 78 -10.24 -7.76 -10.39
CA PRO A 78 -11.07 -7.37 -9.28
C PRO A 78 -10.45 -7.64 -7.92
N GLU A 79 -9.40 -8.46 -7.81
CA GLU A 79 -8.88 -8.90 -6.51
C GLU A 79 -7.45 -8.42 -6.29
N PHE A 80 -7.17 -7.98 -5.06
CA PHE A 80 -5.84 -7.58 -4.62
C PHE A 80 -5.64 -7.91 -3.15
N ALA A 81 -4.39 -7.96 -2.69
CA ALA A 81 -4.07 -8.07 -1.27
C ALA A 81 -3.20 -6.90 -0.83
N VAL A 82 -3.28 -6.58 0.46
CA VAL A 82 -2.40 -5.64 1.14
C VAL A 82 -1.77 -6.37 2.31
N SER A 83 -0.44 -6.46 2.32
CA SER A 83 0.34 -7.03 3.41
C SER A 83 1.13 -5.94 4.11
N VAL A 84 0.80 -5.66 5.37
CA VAL A 84 1.53 -4.77 6.26
C VAL A 84 2.82 -5.46 6.69
N LEU A 85 3.95 -4.81 6.44
CA LEU A 85 5.25 -5.38 6.72
C LEU A 85 5.62 -5.26 8.21
N THR A 86 6.43 -6.19 8.69
CA THR A 86 7.09 -6.13 10.00
C THR A 86 8.38 -5.30 9.92
N ASP A 87 8.84 -4.78 11.06
CA ASP A 87 10.09 -4.02 11.21
C ASP A 87 11.34 -4.74 10.66
N ARG A 88 11.30 -6.07 10.55
CA ARG A 88 12.34 -6.92 9.97
C ARG A 88 12.29 -7.04 8.43
N GLN A 89 11.24 -6.54 7.79
CA GLN A 89 10.96 -6.73 6.36
C GLN A 89 11.30 -5.49 5.50
N ALA A 90 12.23 -4.64 5.94
CA ALA A 90 12.70 -3.50 5.15
C ALA A 90 13.25 -3.92 3.77
N ALA A 91 13.94 -5.06 3.68
CA ALA A 91 14.45 -5.59 2.41
C ALA A 91 13.32 -5.96 1.42
N VAL A 92 12.19 -6.47 1.92
CA VAL A 92 10.99 -6.74 1.10
C VAL A 92 10.44 -5.43 0.55
N SER A 93 10.25 -4.42 1.41
CA SER A 93 9.83 -3.08 1.00
C SER A 93 10.71 -2.49 -0.10
N GLU A 94 12.02 -2.64 0.03
CA GLU A 94 12.97 -2.13 -0.95
C GLU A 94 12.89 -2.86 -2.29
N GLY A 95 12.75 -4.19 -2.28
CA GLY A 95 12.59 -4.99 -3.50
C GLY A 95 11.33 -4.60 -4.28
N PHE A 96 10.22 -4.44 -3.57
CA PHE A 96 8.94 -3.98 -4.13
C PHE A 96 8.90 -2.46 -4.44
N SER A 97 9.93 -1.71 -4.07
CA SER A 97 10.15 -0.30 -4.47
C SER A 97 11.09 -0.15 -5.68
N GLY A 98 11.46 -1.26 -6.34
CA GLY A 98 12.23 -1.24 -7.58
C GLY A 98 13.74 -1.45 -7.41
N LYS A 99 14.23 -1.83 -6.21
CA LYS A 99 15.65 -2.22 -6.06
C LYS A 99 15.99 -3.55 -6.72
N ILE A 100 14.99 -4.37 -7.07
CA ILE A 100 15.15 -5.61 -7.83
C ILE A 100 14.11 -5.71 -8.94
N ALA A 101 14.39 -6.59 -9.91
CA ALA A 101 13.51 -6.89 -11.03
C ALA A 101 12.14 -7.44 -10.55
N PRO A 102 11.01 -7.05 -11.17
CA PRO A 102 9.67 -7.47 -10.75
C PRO A 102 9.51 -8.98 -10.55
N GLU A 103 10.12 -9.78 -11.40
CA GLU A 103 10.01 -11.24 -11.43
C GLU A 103 10.68 -11.90 -10.22
N ARG A 104 11.61 -11.19 -9.57
CA ARG A 104 12.36 -11.65 -8.38
C ARG A 104 11.75 -11.20 -7.07
N ARG A 105 10.72 -10.34 -7.09
CA ARG A 105 10.15 -9.74 -5.87
C ARG A 105 9.54 -10.77 -4.94
N PHE A 106 8.80 -11.73 -5.50
CA PHE A 106 8.16 -12.78 -4.74
C PHE A 106 9.12 -13.88 -4.25
N ASP A 107 10.41 -13.84 -4.64
CA ASP A 107 11.47 -14.71 -4.12
C ASP A 107 12.10 -14.16 -2.82
N THR A 108 11.74 -12.92 -2.40
CA THR A 108 12.43 -12.22 -1.31
C THR A 108 11.95 -12.57 0.10
N ALA A 109 10.84 -13.29 0.22
CA ALA A 109 10.23 -13.70 1.48
C ALA A 109 9.26 -14.86 1.25
N ASP A 110 8.61 -15.32 2.32
CA ASP A 110 7.63 -16.39 2.26
C ASP A 110 6.27 -15.84 1.80
N TRP A 111 6.03 -15.92 0.50
CA TRP A 111 4.76 -15.55 -0.12
C TRP A 111 3.92 -16.79 -0.39
N VAL A 112 2.63 -16.70 -0.08
CA VAL A 112 1.66 -17.79 -0.28
C VAL A 112 0.58 -17.34 -1.26
N ARG A 113 0.24 -18.21 -2.20
CA ARG A 113 -0.90 -18.00 -3.10
C ARG A 113 -2.20 -18.08 -2.30
N HIS A 114 -2.96 -17.00 -2.27
CA HIS A 114 -4.32 -17.03 -1.75
C HIS A 114 -5.26 -17.72 -2.75
N GLU A 115 -6.36 -18.33 -2.27
CA GLU A 115 -7.35 -19.02 -3.12
C GLU A 115 -7.97 -18.14 -4.21
N ARG A 116 -7.97 -16.81 -4.00
CA ARG A 116 -8.43 -15.79 -4.97
C ARG A 116 -7.35 -15.38 -5.97
N GLY A 117 -6.18 -16.00 -5.92
CA GLY A 117 -5.19 -15.93 -6.99
C GLY A 117 -4.03 -14.97 -6.79
N MET A 118 -4.03 -14.04 -5.83
CA MET A 118 -2.89 -13.15 -5.55
C MET A 118 -1.92 -13.73 -4.50
N MET A 119 -0.69 -13.20 -4.45
CA MET A 119 0.28 -13.55 -3.41
C MET A 119 0.03 -12.75 -2.14
N VAL A 120 0.03 -13.40 -0.98
CA VAL A 120 -0.04 -12.76 0.34
C VAL A 120 1.23 -13.11 1.11
N LEU A 121 1.82 -12.14 1.81
CA LEU A 121 3.00 -12.38 2.62
C LEU A 121 2.60 -13.13 3.90
N ASP A 122 3.13 -14.34 4.08
CA ASP A 122 2.77 -15.22 5.20
C ASP A 122 3.25 -14.66 6.53
N THR A 123 4.45 -14.08 6.52
CA THR A 123 5.11 -13.49 7.69
C THR A 123 4.78 -12.00 7.88
N ALA A 124 3.69 -11.52 7.29
CA ALA A 124 3.26 -10.13 7.43
C ALA A 124 2.84 -9.80 8.88
N HIS A 125 2.94 -8.53 9.26
CA HIS A 125 2.34 -8.04 10.50
C HIS A 125 0.82 -8.22 10.47
N ALA A 126 0.20 -7.82 9.36
CA ALA A 126 -1.20 -8.04 9.04
C ALA A 126 -1.39 -8.13 7.53
N SER A 127 -2.40 -8.85 7.07
CA SER A 127 -2.77 -8.95 5.67
C SER A 127 -4.27 -8.87 5.50
N VAL A 128 -4.71 -8.23 4.42
CA VAL A 128 -6.11 -8.14 4.02
C VAL A 128 -6.24 -8.43 2.53
N VAL A 129 -7.20 -9.28 2.18
CA VAL A 129 -7.57 -9.57 0.80
C VAL A 129 -8.82 -8.79 0.47
N CYS A 130 -8.81 -8.12 -0.67
CA CYS A 130 -9.83 -7.17 -1.05
C CYS A 130 -10.35 -7.44 -2.46
N ARG A 131 -11.67 -7.26 -2.62
CA ARG A 131 -12.31 -7.06 -3.91
C ARG A 131 -12.43 -5.57 -4.20
N ARG A 132 -11.93 -5.12 -5.35
CA ARG A 132 -12.07 -3.75 -5.83
C ARG A 132 -13.54 -3.46 -6.16
N MET A 133 -14.10 -2.47 -5.46
CA MET A 133 -15.46 -1.97 -5.67
C MET A 133 -15.51 -0.66 -6.45
N GLY A 134 -14.40 0.09 -6.46
CA GLY A 134 -14.35 1.37 -7.14
C GLY A 134 -12.94 1.83 -7.45
N ALA A 135 -12.84 2.75 -8.40
CA ALA A 135 -11.62 3.46 -8.76
C ALA A 135 -11.98 4.92 -9.05
N VAL A 136 -11.43 5.84 -8.27
CA VAL A 136 -11.71 7.27 -8.35
C VAL A 136 -10.41 7.99 -8.75
N PRO A 137 -10.27 8.42 -10.01
CA PRO A 137 -9.10 9.18 -10.44
C PRO A 137 -8.98 10.49 -9.66
N TYR A 138 -7.76 10.90 -9.33
CA TYR A 138 -7.45 12.20 -8.73
C TYR A 138 -6.02 12.65 -9.06
N GLY A 139 -5.89 13.61 -9.97
CA GLY A 139 -4.59 14.14 -10.38
C GLY A 139 -3.69 13.06 -10.99
N THR A 140 -2.56 12.76 -10.35
CA THR A 140 -1.59 11.73 -10.79
C THR A 140 -1.85 10.35 -10.19
N HIS A 141 -2.86 10.21 -9.33
CA HIS A 141 -3.18 8.96 -8.64
C HIS A 141 -4.63 8.55 -8.90
N THR A 142 -4.94 7.30 -8.58
CA THR A 142 -6.30 6.77 -8.50
C THR A 142 -6.50 6.19 -7.12
N ILE A 143 -7.63 6.54 -6.49
CA ILE A 143 -8.07 5.97 -5.23
C ILE A 143 -8.86 4.70 -5.57
N PHE A 144 -8.32 3.54 -5.21
CA PHE A 144 -9.03 2.28 -5.33
C PHE A 144 -9.73 1.96 -4.01
N ILE A 145 -11.00 1.58 -4.09
CA ILE A 145 -11.81 1.17 -2.94
C ILE A 145 -11.87 -0.36 -2.95
N GLY A 146 -11.38 -0.98 -1.88
CA GLY A 146 -11.42 -2.43 -1.67
C GLY A 146 -12.39 -2.81 -0.57
N GLN A 147 -13.38 -3.64 -0.87
CA GLN A 147 -14.15 -4.36 0.14
C GLN A 147 -13.32 -5.54 0.63
N VAL A 148 -13.15 -5.65 1.95
CA VAL A 148 -12.36 -6.71 2.57
C VAL A 148 -13.15 -8.02 2.51
N VAL A 149 -12.48 -9.09 2.06
CA VAL A 149 -13.07 -10.43 1.90
C VAL A 149 -12.33 -11.51 2.70
N ASP A 150 -11.09 -11.28 3.10
CA ASP A 150 -10.33 -12.13 4.03
C ASP A 150 -9.30 -11.29 4.80
N THR A 151 -8.94 -11.71 6.01
CA THR A 151 -7.94 -11.03 6.84
C THR A 151 -7.08 -12.02 7.62
N ARG A 152 -5.81 -11.65 7.85
CA ARG A 152 -4.87 -12.39 8.69
C ARG A 152 -4.03 -11.40 9.49
N HIS A 153 -3.57 -11.79 10.67
CA HIS A 153 -2.65 -10.98 11.48
C HIS A 153 -1.71 -11.88 12.27
N SER A 154 -0.53 -11.34 12.56
CA SER A 154 0.51 -12.02 13.34
C SER A 154 0.62 -11.41 14.72
N GLU A 155 0.50 -12.25 15.75
CA GLU A 155 0.76 -11.86 17.13
C GLU A 155 2.27 -11.61 17.36
N ASN A 156 2.60 -10.76 18.33
CA ASN A 156 3.99 -10.48 18.76
C ASN A 156 4.93 -9.97 17.66
N THR A 157 4.40 -9.24 16.67
CA THR A 157 5.19 -8.58 15.63
C THR A 157 5.09 -7.06 15.75
N ILE A 158 6.11 -6.35 15.25
CA ILE A 158 6.15 -4.88 15.24
C ILE A 158 6.01 -4.43 13.79
N ALA A 159 5.08 -3.50 13.51
CA ALA A 159 4.87 -2.99 12.17
C ALA A 159 6.08 -2.15 11.68
N LEU A 160 6.45 -2.31 10.41
CA LEU A 160 7.38 -1.40 9.76
C LEU A 160 6.66 -0.08 9.47
N MET A 161 7.29 1.01 9.89
CA MET A 161 6.84 2.36 9.59
C MET A 161 7.85 3.09 8.71
N TYR A 162 7.38 4.12 8.03
CA TYR A 162 8.20 5.01 7.23
C TYR A 162 7.91 6.45 7.59
N GLU A 163 8.95 7.17 7.98
CA GLU A 163 8.87 8.58 8.35
C GLU A 163 10.17 9.27 7.95
N ASN A 164 10.05 10.49 7.43
CA ASN A 164 11.16 11.36 7.05
C ASN A 164 12.20 10.67 6.17
N SER A 165 11.72 9.89 5.21
CA SER A 165 12.53 9.07 4.29
C SER A 165 13.36 7.98 4.97
N LYS A 166 12.96 7.52 6.16
CA LYS A 166 13.64 6.49 6.94
C LYS A 166 12.64 5.43 7.40
N TYR A 167 13.08 4.19 7.46
CA TYR A 167 12.35 3.14 8.16
C TYR A 167 12.43 3.36 9.67
N CYS A 168 11.32 3.13 10.34
CA CYS A 168 11.20 3.17 11.80
C CYS A 168 10.22 2.09 12.25
N ALA A 169 10.10 1.92 13.57
CA ALA A 169 9.18 0.98 14.19
C ALA A 169 8.46 1.68 15.35
N PRO A 170 7.18 1.39 15.59
CA PRO A 170 6.47 1.93 16.73
C PRO A 170 7.07 1.38 18.02
N GLN A 171 7.19 2.24 19.03
CA GLN A 171 7.53 1.83 20.39
C GLN A 171 6.25 1.69 21.20
N HIS A 172 5.99 0.50 21.75
CA HIS A 172 4.82 0.26 22.58
C HIS A 172 5.06 0.72 24.03
N ALA A 173 4.78 2.01 24.29
CA ALA A 173 4.19 2.63 25.49
C ALA A 173 4.47 4.14 25.46
N LEU A 174 3.43 4.98 25.58
CA LEU A 174 3.62 6.33 26.13
C LEU A 174 3.33 6.24 27.63
N PRO A 175 4.29 6.49 28.52
CA PRO A 175 4.02 6.55 29.96
C PRO A 175 3.04 7.67 30.28
N ALA A 176 2.18 7.47 31.28
CA ALA A 176 1.18 8.43 31.70
C ALA A 176 1.82 9.78 32.06
N SER A 177 1.25 10.88 31.58
CA SER A 177 1.44 12.18 32.24
C SER A 177 0.85 12.04 33.64
N GLN A 178 1.70 11.94 34.67
CA GLN A 178 1.28 12.17 36.05
C GLN A 178 0.85 13.65 36.13
N ASN A 179 -0.46 13.89 36.23
CA ASN A 179 -1.02 15.14 36.72
C ASN A 179 -1.72 14.84 38.05
#